data_AF-A0A3D3TS97-F1
#
_entry.id   AF-A0A3D3TS97-F1
#
_cell.length_a   1.000
_cell.length_b   1.000
_cell.length_c   1.000
_cell.angle_alpha   90.00
_cell.angle_beta   90.00
_cell.angle_gamma   90.00
#
_symmetry.space_group_name_H-M   'P 1'
#
loop_
_entity.id
_entity.type
_entity.pdbx_description
1 polymer ?
#
loop_
_entity_poly.entity_id
_entity_poly.type
_entity_poly.pdbx_seq_one_letter_code
_entity_poly.pdbx_strand_id
1 'polypeptide(L)'
;REGGNYNSTNLNNIFSSATAIRKSLKSNTSMEELISHVPPSVYEDMVELKNKNYNFPFDYMMYPYIKYKAITSKNNFFESIPDASEGLHNKILATIKDAKDYEHCIEMIKSKRYTYTRISRILCQYFLGFYEYNTLEMRKEPCPYARILGFTKHGAMALKSMKNNSSIPIYSKLPKDINPTLKLDLQCTSGYSILNPSISAMEDYLQSPIIL
;
A
#
# COMPACT_ATOMS: atom_id res chain seq x y z
N ARG A 1 -8.12 -18.05 -16.09
CA ARG A 1 -8.65 -17.44 -14.86
C ARG A 1 -10.15 -17.62 -14.90
N GLU A 2 -10.74 -18.28 -13.90
CA GLU A 2 -12.20 -18.37 -13.76
C GLU A 2 -12.66 -17.26 -12.81
N GLY A 3 -13.59 -16.42 -13.25
CA GLY A 3 -14.14 -15.29 -12.48
C GLY A 3 -14.41 -14.03 -13.30
N GLY A 4 -14.97 -13.01 -12.63
CA GLY A 4 -15.39 -11.77 -13.30
C GLY A 4 -14.24 -11.05 -14.02
N ASN A 5 -14.58 -10.20 -15.00
CA ASN A 5 -13.59 -9.37 -15.70
C ASN A 5 -12.67 -8.65 -14.70
N TYR A 6 -11.36 -8.57 -15.00
CA TYR A 6 -10.29 -8.07 -14.12
C TYR A 6 -10.58 -6.70 -13.47
N ASN A 7 -11.48 -5.91 -14.07
CA ASN A 7 -11.92 -4.59 -13.60
C ASN A 7 -13.44 -4.48 -13.34
N SER A 8 -14.17 -5.59 -13.24
CA SER A 8 -15.59 -5.54 -12.86
C SER A 8 -15.71 -4.92 -11.47
N THR A 9 -16.51 -3.87 -11.36
CA THR A 9 -16.78 -3.17 -10.10
C THR A 9 -17.96 -3.72 -9.33
N ASN A 10 -18.72 -4.64 -9.93
CA ASN A 10 -19.91 -5.22 -9.32
C ASN A 10 -19.58 -6.62 -8.81
N LEU A 11 -20.20 -6.98 -7.67
CA LEU A 11 -20.19 -8.35 -7.18
C LEU A 11 -20.88 -9.24 -8.22
N ASN A 12 -20.30 -10.40 -8.51
CA ASN A 12 -20.87 -11.39 -9.42
C ASN A 12 -21.26 -12.65 -8.64
N ASN A 13 -21.97 -13.57 -9.28
CA ASN A 13 -22.55 -14.71 -8.57
C ASN A 13 -21.55 -15.83 -8.21
N ILE A 14 -20.28 -15.76 -8.61
CA ILE A 14 -19.35 -16.90 -8.48
C ILE A 14 -17.97 -16.49 -7.93
N PHE A 15 -17.23 -15.63 -8.64
CA PHE A 15 -15.90 -15.18 -8.23
C PHE A 15 -15.74 -13.69 -8.49
N SER A 16 -16.07 -12.89 -7.47
CA SER A 16 -15.97 -11.43 -7.53
C SER A 16 -14.53 -10.99 -7.61
N SER A 17 -14.26 -9.88 -8.31
CA SER A 17 -12.91 -9.32 -8.36
C SER A 17 -12.55 -8.70 -7.00
N ALA A 18 -11.26 -8.67 -6.65
CA ALA A 18 -10.81 -7.98 -5.44
C ALA A 18 -11.19 -6.48 -5.46
N THR A 19 -11.30 -5.87 -6.64
CA THR A 19 -11.77 -4.49 -6.81
C THR A 19 -13.26 -4.36 -6.48
N ALA A 20 -14.10 -5.31 -6.90
CA ALA A 20 -15.53 -5.32 -6.56
C ALA A 20 -15.74 -5.48 -5.04
N ILE A 21 -15.00 -6.40 -4.41
CA ILE A 21 -15.06 -6.62 -2.95
C ILE A 21 -14.67 -5.34 -2.20
N ARG A 22 -13.54 -4.70 -2.55
CA ARG A 22 -13.13 -3.44 -1.93
C ARG A 22 -14.11 -2.29 -2.17
N LYS A 23 -14.76 -2.24 -3.33
CA LYS A 23 -15.79 -1.22 -3.62
C LYS A 23 -17.01 -1.41 -2.72
N SER A 24 -17.47 -2.66 -2.53
CA SER A 24 -18.54 -3.00 -1.60
C SER A 24 -18.19 -2.61 -0.15
N LEU A 25 -16.95 -2.87 0.28
CA LEU A 25 -16.44 -2.40 1.57
C LEU A 25 -16.44 -0.85 1.67
N LYS A 26 -16.03 -0.14 0.62
CA LYS A 26 -16.01 1.34 0.58
C LYS A 26 -17.42 1.94 0.66
N SER A 27 -18.44 1.27 0.10
CA SER A 27 -19.82 1.77 0.07
C SER A 27 -20.61 1.50 1.35
N ASN A 28 -19.98 1.03 2.43
CA ASN A 28 -20.65 0.60 3.68
C ASN A 28 -21.77 -0.42 3.43
N THR A 29 -21.62 -1.24 2.39
CA THR A 29 -22.50 -2.37 2.15
C THR A 29 -22.38 -3.39 3.29
N SER A 30 -23.46 -4.11 3.57
CA SER A 30 -23.51 -5.18 4.57
C SER A 30 -22.37 -6.17 4.32
N MET A 31 -21.52 -6.39 5.33
CA MET A 31 -20.35 -7.27 5.21
C MET A 31 -20.79 -8.71 4.90
N GLU A 32 -21.99 -9.06 5.35
CA GLU A 32 -22.71 -10.30 5.09
C GLU A 32 -22.84 -10.62 3.58
N GLU A 33 -22.90 -9.60 2.72
CA GLU A 33 -22.92 -9.80 1.26
C GLU A 33 -21.60 -10.37 0.72
N LEU A 34 -20.50 -10.27 1.47
CA LEU A 34 -19.18 -10.73 1.04
C LEU A 34 -18.89 -12.19 1.41
N ILE A 35 -19.75 -12.84 2.21
CA ILE A 35 -19.53 -14.22 2.70
C ILE A 35 -19.38 -15.23 1.55
N SER A 36 -20.07 -15.00 0.44
CA SER A 36 -20.03 -15.86 -0.76
C SER A 36 -18.93 -15.46 -1.76
N HIS A 37 -18.15 -14.43 -1.46
CA HIS A 37 -17.13 -13.86 -2.35
C HIS A 37 -15.70 -14.05 -1.85
N VAL A 38 -15.52 -14.54 -0.63
CA VAL A 38 -14.21 -14.84 -0.03
C VAL A 38 -14.25 -16.22 0.66
N PRO A 39 -13.10 -16.88 0.85
CA PRO A 39 -13.04 -18.09 1.68
C PRO A 39 -13.57 -17.85 3.10
N PRO A 40 -14.15 -18.86 3.77
CA PRO A 40 -14.70 -18.71 5.13
C PRO A 40 -13.72 -18.10 6.13
N SER A 41 -12.45 -18.53 6.13
CA SER A 41 -11.43 -17.98 7.02
C SER A 41 -11.17 -16.49 6.78
N VAL A 42 -11.23 -16.03 5.53
CA VAL A 42 -11.06 -14.61 5.19
C VAL A 42 -12.28 -13.81 5.66
N TYR A 43 -13.47 -14.38 5.54
CA TYR A 43 -14.69 -13.73 6.05
C TYR A 43 -14.64 -13.57 7.57
N GLU A 44 -14.22 -14.62 8.29
CA GLU A 44 -14.03 -14.58 9.74
C GLU A 44 -13.02 -13.48 10.15
N ASP A 45 -11.87 -13.40 9.49
CA ASP A 45 -10.88 -12.34 9.71
C ASP A 45 -11.48 -10.94 9.47
N MET A 46 -12.26 -10.78 8.39
CA MET A 46 -12.91 -9.51 8.06
C MET A 46 -13.94 -9.10 9.14
N VAL A 47 -14.73 -10.03 9.64
CA VAL A 47 -15.69 -9.79 10.73
C VAL A 47 -14.97 -9.44 12.02
N GLU A 48 -13.88 -10.13 12.34
CA GLU A 48 -13.05 -9.82 13.52
C GLU A 48 -12.48 -8.39 13.44
N LEU A 49 -11.92 -8.02 12.28
CA LEU A 49 -11.41 -6.67 12.04
C LEU A 49 -12.54 -5.62 12.20
N LYS A 50 -13.71 -5.87 11.62
CA LYS A 50 -14.88 -4.98 11.78
C LYS A 50 -15.28 -4.82 13.25
N ASN A 51 -15.33 -5.91 14.01
CA ASN A 51 -15.68 -5.89 15.44
C ASN A 51 -14.64 -5.14 16.29
N LYS A 52 -13.38 -5.11 15.84
CA LYS A 52 -12.30 -4.30 16.44
C LYS A 52 -12.30 -2.84 15.97
N ASN A 53 -13.32 -2.40 15.25
CA ASN A 53 -13.40 -1.07 14.63
C ASN A 53 -12.20 -0.76 13.72
N TYR A 54 -11.68 -1.77 13.04
CA TYR A 54 -10.57 -1.60 12.11
C TYR A 54 -11.01 -0.71 10.94
N ASN A 55 -10.29 0.39 10.75
CA ASN A 55 -10.59 1.32 9.67
C ASN A 55 -9.84 0.90 8.41
N PHE A 56 -10.56 0.35 7.42
CA PHE A 56 -9.96 -0.03 6.15
C PHE A 56 -9.48 1.22 5.39
N PRO A 57 -8.16 1.38 5.16
CA PRO A 57 -7.66 2.55 4.48
C PRO A 57 -7.92 2.47 2.98
N PHE A 58 -8.34 3.59 2.42
CA PHE A 58 -8.49 3.79 0.99
C PHE A 58 -7.60 4.93 0.52
N ASP A 59 -7.32 4.95 -0.78
CA ASP A 59 -6.41 5.90 -1.41
C ASP A 59 -6.75 7.38 -1.16
N TYR A 60 -8.03 7.74 -1.23
CA TYR A 60 -8.50 9.10 -0.96
C TYR A 60 -8.15 9.61 0.45
N MET A 61 -7.95 8.71 1.42
CA MET A 61 -7.62 9.06 2.80
C MET A 61 -6.21 9.66 2.93
N MET A 62 -5.31 9.41 1.98
CA MET A 62 -4.00 10.05 1.93
C MET A 62 -4.08 11.53 1.54
N TYR A 63 -5.12 11.92 0.80
CA TYR A 63 -5.17 13.19 0.08
C TYR A 63 -5.07 14.44 0.97
N PRO A 64 -5.72 14.51 2.15
CA PRO A 64 -5.56 15.68 3.04
C PRO A 64 -4.10 15.91 3.43
N TYR A 65 -3.35 14.85 3.71
CA TYR A 65 -1.94 14.91 4.09
C TYR A 65 -1.04 15.28 2.91
N ILE A 66 -1.32 14.71 1.73
CA ILE A 66 -0.63 15.05 0.49
C ILE A 66 -0.83 16.54 0.18
N LYS A 67 -2.09 17.00 0.19
CA LYS A 67 -2.46 18.39 -0.11
C LYS A 67 -1.81 19.34 0.89
N TYR A 68 -1.94 19.09 2.19
CA TYR A 68 -1.28 19.89 3.24
C TYR A 68 0.22 20.05 2.96
N LYS A 69 0.94 18.95 2.75
CA LYS A 69 2.39 18.96 2.55
C LYS A 69 2.80 19.67 1.26
N ALA A 70 2.07 19.43 0.17
CA ALA A 70 2.35 20.03 -1.13
C ALA A 70 2.12 21.54 -1.16
N ILE A 71 1.11 22.06 -0.45
CA ILE A 71 0.82 23.51 -0.45
C ILE A 71 1.61 24.29 0.60
N THR A 72 2.08 23.64 1.67
CA THR A 72 2.84 24.30 2.74
C THR A 72 4.36 24.19 2.56
N SER A 73 4.84 23.29 1.71
CA SER A 73 6.26 23.17 1.38
C SER A 73 6.72 24.30 0.45
N LYS A 74 7.93 24.83 0.68
CA LYS A 74 8.63 25.72 -0.26
C LYS A 74 9.24 24.96 -1.45
N ASN A 75 9.51 23.67 -1.28
CA ASN A 75 10.14 22.81 -2.28
C ASN A 75 9.09 21.98 -3.02
N ASN A 76 9.29 21.77 -4.32
CA ASN A 76 8.50 20.84 -5.12
C ASN A 76 9.02 19.40 -4.96
N PHE A 77 8.67 18.73 -3.88
CA PHE A 77 9.13 17.36 -3.63
C PHE A 77 8.64 16.34 -4.67
N PHE A 78 7.62 16.65 -5.48
CA PHE A 78 7.19 15.76 -6.57
C PHE A 78 8.27 15.57 -7.64
N GLU A 79 9.20 16.51 -7.79
CA GLU A 79 10.30 16.40 -8.74
C GLU A 79 11.21 15.19 -8.43
N SER A 80 11.35 14.83 -7.16
CA SER A 80 12.16 13.70 -6.70
C SER A 80 11.39 12.39 -6.61
N ILE A 81 10.09 12.37 -6.94
CA ILE A 81 9.26 11.16 -6.90
C ILE A 81 9.45 10.34 -8.19
N PRO A 82 9.63 9.01 -8.08
CA PRO A 82 9.60 8.12 -9.24
C PRO A 82 8.38 8.32 -10.13
N ASP A 83 8.55 8.15 -11.44
CA ASP A 83 7.47 8.26 -12.43
C ASP A 83 6.83 9.67 -12.55
N ALA A 84 7.28 10.69 -11.81
CA ALA A 84 6.77 12.07 -11.85
C ALA A 84 7.57 13.01 -12.81
N SER A 85 8.34 12.44 -13.73
CA SER A 85 9.18 13.15 -14.71
C SER A 85 8.38 13.88 -15.80
N GLU A 86 9.08 14.55 -16.73
CA GLU A 86 8.53 15.12 -17.97
C GLU A 86 7.43 16.18 -17.74
N GLY A 87 7.58 16.97 -16.68
CA GLY A 87 6.65 18.02 -16.29
C GLY A 87 5.40 17.54 -15.54
N LEU A 88 5.25 16.23 -15.31
CA LEU A 88 4.12 15.69 -14.53
C LEU A 88 4.13 16.21 -13.07
N HIS A 89 5.30 16.29 -12.42
CA HIS A 89 5.45 16.90 -11.10
C HIS A 89 4.89 18.33 -11.04
N ASN A 90 5.17 19.17 -12.04
CA ASN A 90 4.66 20.53 -12.12
C ASN A 90 3.14 20.55 -12.30
N LYS A 91 2.62 19.68 -13.17
CA LYS A 91 1.16 19.54 -13.37
C LYS A 91 0.47 19.12 -12.07
N ILE A 92 1.00 18.12 -11.36
CA ILE A 92 0.47 17.67 -10.08
C ILE A 92 0.44 18.81 -9.06
N LEU A 93 1.56 19.52 -8.88
CA LEU A 93 1.66 20.61 -7.90
C LEU A 93 0.69 21.76 -8.21
N ALA A 94 0.54 22.11 -9.49
CA ALA A 94 -0.42 23.13 -9.92
C ALA A 94 -1.86 22.70 -9.64
N THR A 95 -2.21 21.45 -9.96
CA THR A 95 -3.58 20.92 -9.79
C THR A 95 -3.97 20.73 -8.33
N ILE A 96 -3.05 20.31 -7.46
CA ILE A 96 -3.35 19.99 -6.04
C ILE A 96 -3.95 21.18 -5.27
N LYS A 97 -3.59 22.41 -5.65
CA LYS A 97 -4.08 23.64 -5.00
C LYS A 97 -5.60 23.77 -5.15
N ASP A 98 -6.10 23.56 -6.36
CA ASP A 98 -7.49 23.78 -6.73
C ASP A 98 -8.36 22.52 -6.64
N ALA A 99 -7.73 21.35 -6.69
CA ALA A 99 -8.44 20.08 -6.64
C ALA A 99 -9.11 19.84 -5.27
N LYS A 100 -10.40 19.50 -5.33
CA LYS A 100 -11.30 19.38 -4.17
C LYS A 100 -11.02 18.13 -3.34
N ASP A 101 -10.76 17.02 -4.01
CA ASP A 101 -10.55 15.70 -3.43
C ASP A 101 -9.56 14.90 -4.31
N TYR A 102 -9.29 13.66 -3.89
CA TYR A 102 -8.32 12.77 -4.52
C TYR A 102 -8.70 12.43 -5.96
N GLU A 103 -9.95 12.01 -6.17
CA GLU A 103 -10.47 11.63 -7.47
C GLU A 103 -10.46 12.82 -8.45
N HIS A 104 -10.93 13.99 -8.04
CA HIS A 104 -10.91 15.21 -8.86
C HIS A 104 -9.48 15.63 -9.21
N CYS A 105 -8.53 15.50 -8.28
CA CYS A 105 -7.12 15.76 -8.54
C CYS A 105 -6.59 14.87 -9.67
N ILE A 106 -6.82 13.55 -9.58
CA ILE A 106 -6.37 12.60 -10.59
C ILE A 106 -7.04 12.89 -11.95
N GLU A 107 -8.34 13.17 -11.97
CA GLU A 107 -9.08 13.47 -13.20
C GLU A 107 -8.54 14.70 -13.94
N MET A 108 -8.21 15.77 -13.22
CA MET A 108 -7.59 16.98 -13.79
C MET A 108 -6.19 16.72 -14.36
N ILE A 109 -5.42 15.80 -13.75
CA ILE A 109 -4.05 15.46 -14.19
C ILE A 109 -4.06 14.46 -15.35
N LYS A 110 -5.03 13.54 -15.35
CA LYS A 110 -5.15 12.44 -16.30
C LYS A 110 -5.10 12.93 -17.75
N SER A 111 -4.44 12.17 -18.59
CA SER A 111 -4.37 12.40 -20.03
C SER A 111 -4.14 11.07 -20.75
N LYS A 112 -4.08 11.08 -22.09
CA LYS A 112 -3.63 9.90 -22.86
C LYS A 112 -2.24 9.43 -22.43
N ARG A 113 -1.36 10.35 -21.99
CA ARG A 113 0.00 10.05 -21.52
C ARG A 113 0.06 9.62 -20.06
N TYR A 114 -0.85 10.12 -19.23
CA TYR A 114 -0.82 9.90 -17.77
C TYR A 114 -2.07 9.14 -17.32
N THR A 115 -1.90 7.85 -17.08
CA THR A 115 -2.96 6.96 -16.58
C THR A 115 -3.29 7.25 -15.12
N TYR A 116 -4.52 6.91 -14.71
CA TYR A 116 -4.96 6.99 -13.30
C TYR A 116 -3.99 6.29 -12.35
N THR A 117 -3.57 5.06 -12.68
CA THR A 117 -2.69 4.23 -11.83
C THR A 117 -1.31 4.86 -11.62
N ARG A 118 -0.73 5.47 -12.67
CA ARG A 118 0.53 6.22 -12.57
C ARG A 118 0.39 7.40 -11.59
N ILE A 119 -0.67 8.19 -11.73
CA ILE A 119 -0.89 9.37 -10.88
C ILE A 119 -1.15 8.95 -9.42
N SER A 120 -2.03 7.96 -9.22
CA SER A 120 -2.32 7.38 -7.90
C SER A 120 -1.05 6.84 -7.21
N ARG A 121 -0.16 6.18 -7.96
CA ARG A 121 1.14 5.73 -7.45
C ARG A 121 2.04 6.89 -7.01
N ILE A 122 2.14 7.94 -7.81
CA ILE A 122 2.95 9.13 -7.49
C ILE A 122 2.45 9.80 -6.21
N LEU A 123 1.13 9.94 -6.07
CA LEU A 123 0.49 10.50 -4.87
C LEU A 123 0.77 9.65 -3.63
N CYS A 124 0.68 8.32 -3.74
CA CYS A 124 1.04 7.38 -2.68
C CYS A 124 2.52 7.48 -2.29
N GLN A 125 3.43 7.47 -3.27
CA GLN A 125 4.87 7.63 -3.04
C GLN A 125 5.20 8.95 -2.35
N TYR A 126 4.51 10.03 -2.73
CA TYR A 126 4.65 11.33 -2.08
C TYR A 126 4.17 11.31 -0.63
N PHE A 127 3.01 10.70 -0.35
CA PHE A 127 2.51 10.50 1.01
C PHE A 127 3.51 9.73 1.87
N LEU A 128 4.07 8.65 1.31
CA LEU A 128 5.05 7.77 1.97
C LEU A 128 6.46 8.37 2.05
N GLY A 129 6.71 9.56 1.48
CA GLY A 129 7.99 10.26 1.62
C GLY A 129 9.12 9.73 0.73
N PHE A 130 8.80 9.13 -0.42
CA PHE A 130 9.80 8.58 -1.35
C PHE A 130 10.81 9.63 -1.85
N TYR A 131 10.47 10.91 -1.80
CA TYR A 131 11.34 12.01 -2.22
C TYR A 131 12.57 12.19 -1.29
N GLU A 132 12.60 11.55 -0.12
CA GLU A 132 13.75 11.56 0.80
C GLU A 132 14.78 10.46 0.50
N TYR A 133 14.49 9.60 -0.49
CA TYR A 133 15.28 8.42 -0.79
C TYR A 133 15.83 8.47 -2.22
N ASN A 134 17.06 8.00 -2.42
CA ASN A 134 17.62 7.78 -3.76
C ASN A 134 17.04 6.50 -4.38
N THR A 135 15.75 6.53 -4.69
CA THR A 135 15.02 5.37 -5.23
C THR A 135 15.56 4.88 -6.57
N LEU A 136 16.27 5.73 -7.34
CA LEU A 136 16.92 5.31 -8.58
C LEU A 136 18.08 4.36 -8.30
N GLU A 137 18.90 4.66 -7.30
CA GLU A 137 20.01 3.79 -6.87
C GLU A 137 19.47 2.53 -6.20
N MET A 138 18.52 2.64 -5.28
CA MET A 138 17.91 1.50 -4.61
C MET A 138 17.31 0.47 -5.57
N ARG A 139 16.72 0.92 -6.70
CA ARG A 139 16.17 0.02 -7.73
C ARG A 139 17.23 -0.71 -8.57
N LYS A 140 18.48 -0.22 -8.58
CA LYS A 140 19.59 -0.88 -9.28
C LYS A 140 20.26 -1.95 -8.40
N GLU A 141 20.10 -1.85 -7.09
CA GLU A 141 20.63 -2.85 -6.15
C GLU A 141 19.82 -4.15 -6.21
N PRO A 142 20.47 -5.32 -5.95
CA PRO A 142 19.74 -6.56 -5.75
C PRO A 142 18.83 -6.46 -4.52
N CYS A 143 17.82 -7.34 -4.45
CA CYS A 143 16.92 -7.42 -3.29
C CYS A 143 17.75 -7.56 -1.99
N PRO A 144 17.65 -6.62 -1.03
CA PRO A 144 18.58 -6.59 0.09
C PRO A 144 18.22 -7.57 1.22
N TYR A 145 16.99 -8.10 1.26
CA TYR A 145 16.54 -9.06 2.28
C TYR A 145 15.24 -9.77 1.90
N ALA A 146 14.95 -10.87 2.59
CA ALA A 146 13.62 -11.45 2.68
C ALA A 146 13.04 -11.24 4.09
N ARG A 147 11.91 -10.53 4.20
CA ARG A 147 11.20 -10.31 5.47
C ARG A 147 10.13 -11.37 5.65
N ILE A 148 10.19 -12.14 6.74
CA ILE A 148 9.18 -13.15 7.05
C ILE A 148 8.00 -12.46 7.74
N LEU A 149 6.81 -12.52 7.12
CA LEU A 149 5.57 -12.00 7.69
C LEU A 149 4.72 -13.11 8.35
N GLY A 150 4.86 -14.35 7.87
CA GLY A 150 4.23 -15.52 8.45
C GLY A 150 4.64 -16.82 7.74
N PHE A 151 4.36 -17.95 8.36
CA PHE A 151 4.66 -19.27 7.81
C PHE A 151 3.78 -20.36 8.45
N THR A 152 3.57 -21.45 7.69
CA THR A 152 2.95 -22.67 8.22
C THR A 152 4.01 -23.56 8.89
N LYS A 153 3.57 -24.59 9.63
CA LYS A 153 4.48 -25.66 10.12
C LYS A 153 5.39 -26.25 9.01
N HIS A 154 4.86 -26.45 7.81
CA HIS A 154 5.65 -26.92 6.67
C HIS A 154 6.61 -25.84 6.16
N GLY A 155 6.14 -24.59 6.08
CA GLY A 155 6.97 -23.43 5.73
C GLY A 155 8.17 -23.24 6.67
N ALA A 156 8.02 -23.56 7.96
CA ALA A 156 9.13 -23.52 8.92
C ALA A 156 10.29 -24.46 8.53
N MET A 157 10.00 -25.63 7.96
CA MET A 157 11.03 -26.57 7.49
C MET A 157 11.80 -25.99 6.31
N ALA A 158 11.09 -25.37 5.35
CA ALA A 158 11.72 -24.68 4.23
C ALA A 158 12.57 -23.49 4.69
N LEU A 159 12.05 -22.67 5.61
CA LEU A 159 12.76 -21.51 6.15
C LEU A 159 14.09 -21.90 6.82
N LYS A 160 14.15 -23.07 7.50
CA LYS A 160 15.39 -23.59 8.08
C LYS A 160 16.46 -23.83 7.02
N SER A 161 16.07 -24.41 5.88
CA SER A 161 16.98 -24.61 4.75
C SER A 161 17.37 -23.28 4.11
N MET A 162 16.41 -22.39 3.88
CA MET A 162 16.64 -21.09 3.24
C MET A 162 17.62 -20.21 4.03
N LYS A 163 17.55 -20.23 5.36
CA LYS A 163 18.47 -19.44 6.21
C LYS A 163 19.95 -19.76 5.98
N ASN A 164 20.28 -20.99 5.56
CA ASN A 164 21.65 -21.43 5.33
C ASN A 164 22.09 -21.32 3.86
N ASN A 165 21.13 -21.22 2.94
CA ASN A 165 21.38 -21.36 1.50
C ASN A 165 21.00 -20.13 0.67
N SER A 166 20.36 -19.13 1.29
CA SER A 166 19.94 -17.89 0.62
C SER A 166 21.14 -16.96 0.38
N SER A 167 21.14 -16.30 -0.78
CA SER A 167 22.09 -15.23 -1.12
C SER A 167 21.77 -13.90 -0.45
N ILE A 168 20.60 -13.79 0.18
CA ILE A 168 20.12 -12.60 0.88
C ILE A 168 19.75 -12.95 2.33
N PRO A 169 19.93 -12.02 3.28
CA PRO A 169 19.55 -12.26 4.66
C PRO A 169 18.04 -12.43 4.81
N ILE A 170 17.64 -13.34 5.71
CA ILE A 170 16.23 -13.64 6.00
C ILE A 170 15.90 -13.14 7.40
N TYR A 171 15.02 -12.15 7.48
CA TYR A 171 14.65 -11.47 8.71
C TYR A 171 13.31 -11.97 9.27
N SER A 172 13.37 -12.70 10.40
CA SER A 172 12.21 -12.92 11.27
C SER A 172 12.04 -11.84 12.34
N LYS A 173 13.13 -11.13 12.67
CA LYS A 173 13.16 -9.94 13.51
C LYS A 173 13.92 -8.85 12.75
N LEU A 174 13.66 -7.59 13.05
CA LEU A 174 14.41 -6.50 12.43
C LEU A 174 15.89 -6.58 12.80
N PRO A 175 16.81 -6.42 11.83
CA PRO A 175 18.24 -6.31 12.11
C PRO A 175 18.53 -5.00 12.87
N LYS A 176 19.70 -4.92 13.49
CA LYS A 176 20.19 -3.66 14.09
C LYS A 176 20.53 -2.63 13.01
N ASP A 177 21.21 -3.09 11.96
CA ASP A 177 21.59 -2.25 10.82
C ASP A 177 20.48 -2.29 9.77
N ILE A 178 19.82 -1.14 9.58
CA ILE A 178 18.67 -0.99 8.70
C ILE A 178 19.15 -0.32 7.40
N ASN A 179 19.09 -1.05 6.29
CA ASN A 179 19.38 -0.51 4.96
C ASN A 179 18.26 0.45 4.47
N PRO A 180 18.50 1.28 3.44
CA PRO A 180 17.51 2.24 2.96
C PRO A 180 16.17 1.63 2.54
N THR A 181 16.16 0.44 1.94
CA THR A 181 14.93 -0.27 1.54
C THR A 181 14.11 -0.66 2.76
N LEU A 182 14.74 -1.23 3.79
CA LEU A 182 14.05 -1.56 5.04
C LEU A 182 13.57 -0.32 5.77
N LYS A 183 14.35 0.77 5.74
CA LYS A 183 13.91 2.05 6.33
C LYS A 183 12.65 2.57 5.65
N LEU A 184 12.56 2.45 4.32
CA LEU A 184 11.39 2.84 3.56
C LEU A 184 10.18 1.93 3.88
N ASP A 185 10.37 0.62 4.02
CA ASP A 185 9.29 -0.30 4.45
C ASP A 185 8.72 0.10 5.82
N LEU A 186 9.58 0.36 6.81
CA LEU A 186 9.18 0.80 8.15
C LEU A 186 8.43 2.14 8.13
N GLN A 187 8.90 3.07 7.29
CA GLN A 187 8.23 4.34 7.05
C GLN A 187 6.86 4.14 6.41
N CYS A 188 6.68 3.12 5.56
CA CYS A 188 5.40 2.81 4.98
C CYS A 188 4.40 2.32 6.03
N THR A 189 4.82 1.51 7.00
CA THR A 189 3.98 1.12 8.15
C THR A 189 3.61 2.32 9.00
N SER A 190 4.55 3.23 9.26
CA SER A 190 4.27 4.50 9.93
C SER A 190 3.23 5.33 9.15
N GLY A 191 3.37 5.46 7.84
CA GLY A 191 2.39 6.15 6.99
C GLY A 191 1.02 5.47 7.00
N TYR A 192 0.98 4.14 6.97
CA TYR A 192 -0.25 3.36 7.06
C TYR A 192 -0.99 3.58 8.39
N SER A 193 -0.27 3.65 9.50
CA SER A 193 -0.84 3.89 10.84
C SER A 193 -1.58 5.24 10.95
N ILE A 194 -1.19 6.24 10.15
CA ILE A 194 -1.89 7.53 10.08
C ILE A 194 -3.30 7.36 9.51
N LEU A 195 -3.48 6.43 8.56
CA LEU A 195 -4.76 6.16 7.92
C LEU A 195 -5.60 5.15 8.72
N ASN A 196 -4.94 4.31 9.51
CA ASN A 196 -5.57 3.28 10.32
C ASN A 196 -5.02 3.26 11.76
N PRO A 197 -5.74 3.88 12.72
CA PRO A 197 -5.32 3.97 14.12
C PRO A 197 -5.21 2.63 14.85
N SER A 198 -5.76 1.55 14.30
CA SER A 198 -5.64 0.20 14.90
C SER A 198 -4.24 -0.40 14.72
N ILE A 199 -3.38 0.20 13.89
CA ILE A 199 -2.02 -0.23 13.63
C ILE A 199 -1.04 0.75 14.28
N SER A 200 -0.02 0.24 14.97
CA SER A 200 1.03 1.08 15.53
C SER A 200 1.98 1.56 14.44
N ALA A 201 2.51 2.78 14.54
CA ALA A 201 3.61 3.21 13.68
C ALA A 201 4.86 2.31 13.84
N MET A 202 4.96 1.60 14.96
CA MET A 202 6.06 0.67 15.29
C MET A 202 5.67 -0.79 15.07
N GLU A 203 4.58 -1.09 14.34
CA GLU A 203 4.04 -2.45 14.20
C GLU A 203 5.09 -3.48 13.78
N ASP A 204 6.00 -3.13 12.85
CA ASP A 204 7.08 -3.99 12.39
C ASP A 204 8.07 -4.45 13.48
N TYR A 205 8.16 -3.71 14.59
CA TYR A 205 8.97 -4.06 15.76
C TYR A 205 8.20 -4.92 16.76
N LEU A 206 6.88 -4.75 16.81
CA LEU A 206 6.00 -5.36 17.81
C LEU A 206 5.49 -6.73 17.35
N GLN A 207 5.20 -6.86 16.06
CA GLN A 207 4.57 -8.03 15.50
C GLN A 207 5.61 -9.11 15.15
N SER A 208 5.46 -10.28 15.75
CA SER A 208 6.18 -11.48 15.34
C SER A 208 5.52 -12.11 14.10
N PRO A 209 6.27 -12.87 13.29
CA PRO A 209 5.68 -13.56 12.15
C PRO A 209 4.49 -14.44 12.55
N ILE A 210 3.42 -14.40 11.76
CA ILE A 210 2.22 -15.21 12.00
C ILE A 210 2.55 -16.69 11.79
N ILE A 211 2.19 -17.54 12.75
CA ILE A 211 2.42 -18.99 12.68
C ILE A 211 1.07 -19.68 12.50
N LEU A 212 0.94 -20.43 11.40
CA LEU A 212 -0.26 -21.20 11.03
C LEU A 212 -0.04 -22.72 11.23
#